data_AF-A0A960XTC5-F1
#
_entry.id   AF-A0A960XTC5-F1
#
_cell.length_a   1.000
_cell.length_b   1.000
_cell.length_c   1.000
_cell.angle_alpha   90.00
_cell.angle_beta   90.00
_cell.angle_gamma   90.00
#
_symmetry.space_group_name_H-M   'P 1'
#
loop_
_entity.id
_entity.type
_entity.pdbx_description
1 polymer ?
#
loop_
_entity_poly.entity_id
_entity_poly.type
_entity_poly.pdbx_seq_one_letter_code
_entity_poly.pdbx_strand_id
1 'polypeptide(L)'
;GGLVDHLDFAFTPAREDGLHLPASPGGGGPSVRRQLGILRWFVDELPFTECEPLDAMVTAGVPSGGGVSVFGIAGEIYGLYVWGGGSDPLTITLPAGSYGGRWIDTRSGAVVETLPAIHLEEEGETPVTVPEYTDDIALLLFENTTPHPSVFQEEPSYQTISPQGAPLTLRASVDSAGGLIRKVEFFRNGELIGSTMSGPYELTIVPAERGPRMYEVRVESHEGAVAMSPPAKVFVAGPYEDGVNLNGPETLTPGQTWKADSDAVAAGMLVTQGTPLAEGEALALYPKPDVSMQSLITSQYLWTQSSSVPQLSVSYPLPDGHYEVFVHIVEAVASHSRDVTVYLEGENVAEGIGDLALGEWVNYGPYRTEVTDGVLDLAFERTSKGVPKVASFSVYQATEPVDPAEAELNVRADGNTAVLEFPKSVELPDIESSATLDGGWEPVDLPHADHGETYQIVVPADEPRRFFRLRKVTVTEGP
;
A
#
# COMPACT_ATOMS: atom_id res chain seq x y z
N GLY A 1 -5.53 3.10 -32.66
CA GLY A 1 -5.14 2.91 -31.25
C GLY A 1 -4.06 3.92 -30.95
N GLY A 2 -4.30 4.83 -30.01
CA GLY A 2 -3.18 5.53 -29.39
C GLY A 2 -2.39 4.50 -28.60
N LEU A 3 -1.07 4.50 -28.74
CA LEU A 3 -0.20 3.77 -27.82
C LEU A 3 -0.43 4.40 -26.44
N VAL A 4 -1.20 3.75 -25.58
CA VAL A 4 -1.26 4.10 -24.16
C VAL A 4 -0.08 3.39 -23.53
N ASP A 5 0.98 4.14 -23.26
CA ASP A 5 2.18 3.61 -22.61
C ASP A 5 1.98 3.79 -21.10
N HIS A 6 1.61 2.70 -20.41
CA HIS A 6 1.39 2.66 -18.96
C HIS A 6 2.71 2.57 -18.18
N LEU A 7 3.73 3.32 -18.60
CA LEU A 7 4.99 3.38 -17.87
C LEU A 7 4.76 4.09 -16.53
N ASP A 8 4.84 3.34 -15.44
CA ASP A 8 4.91 3.89 -14.09
C ASP A 8 6.31 4.48 -13.89
N PHE A 9 6.43 5.79 -14.09
CA PHE A 9 7.70 6.51 -13.99
C PHE A 9 8.17 6.69 -12.55
N ALA A 10 7.43 6.17 -11.56
CA ALA A 10 7.90 6.14 -10.18
C ALA A 10 8.96 5.05 -9.94
N PHE A 11 9.10 4.08 -10.85
CA PHE A 11 10.23 3.14 -10.85
C PHE A 11 11.40 3.76 -11.63
N THR A 12 12.50 3.99 -10.94
CA THR A 12 13.75 4.46 -11.56
C THR A 12 14.91 3.60 -11.07
N PRO A 13 16.08 3.59 -11.74
CA PRO A 13 17.25 2.89 -11.23
C PRO A 13 17.67 3.33 -9.81
N ALA A 14 17.34 4.56 -9.42
CA ALA A 14 17.59 5.07 -8.07
C ALA A 14 16.46 4.74 -7.07
N ARG A 15 15.30 4.27 -7.55
CA ARG A 15 14.05 4.05 -6.79
C ARG A 15 13.26 2.90 -7.41
N GLU A 16 13.81 1.71 -7.33
CA GLU A 16 13.13 0.47 -7.77
C GLU A 16 11.98 0.07 -6.83
N ASP A 17 11.89 0.72 -5.67
CA ASP A 17 10.76 0.66 -4.74
C ASP A 17 9.47 1.30 -5.32
N GLY A 18 9.59 2.00 -6.46
CA GLY A 18 8.48 2.69 -7.11
C GLY A 18 8.02 3.94 -6.35
N LEU A 19 8.85 4.49 -5.45
CA LEU A 19 8.54 5.65 -4.63
C LEU A 19 9.04 6.97 -5.23
N HIS A 20 9.63 6.96 -6.44
CA HIS A 20 10.07 8.19 -7.10
C HIS A 20 8.89 9.09 -7.47
N LEU A 21 9.14 10.40 -7.51
CA LEU A 21 8.16 11.36 -8.01
C LEU A 21 7.87 11.10 -9.49
N PRO A 22 6.61 10.86 -9.88
CA PRO A 22 6.24 10.66 -11.27
C PRO A 22 6.18 12.01 -12.02
N ALA A 23 7.34 12.60 -12.32
CA ALA A 23 7.44 13.88 -13.02
C ALA A 23 7.24 13.79 -14.56
N SER A 24 6.76 12.65 -15.06
CA SER A 24 6.65 12.34 -16.49
C SER A 24 5.19 12.24 -16.97
N PRO A 25 4.92 12.38 -18.29
CA PRO A 25 3.55 12.48 -18.82
C PRO A 25 2.63 11.29 -18.53
N GLY A 26 3.19 10.11 -18.24
CA GLY A 26 2.44 8.90 -17.89
C GLY A 26 2.04 8.80 -16.42
N GLY A 27 2.53 9.71 -15.56
CA GLY A 27 2.29 9.65 -14.12
C GLY A 27 2.94 8.42 -13.49
N GLY A 28 2.33 7.92 -12.40
CA GLY A 28 2.83 6.78 -11.65
C GLY A 28 2.73 6.95 -10.15
N GLY A 29 3.40 6.07 -9.41
CA GLY A 29 3.61 6.23 -7.97
C GLY A 29 2.67 5.43 -7.07
N PRO A 30 2.95 5.42 -5.75
CA PRO A 30 2.30 4.53 -4.79
C PRO A 30 0.79 4.70 -4.73
N SER A 31 0.30 5.94 -4.85
CA SER A 31 -1.12 6.29 -4.82
C SER A 31 -1.86 5.73 -6.04
N VAL A 32 -1.29 5.90 -7.23
CA VAL A 32 -1.87 5.38 -8.48
C VAL A 32 -1.85 3.85 -8.47
N ARG A 33 -0.75 3.20 -8.06
CA ARG A 33 -0.69 1.73 -7.96
C ARG A 33 -1.75 1.17 -7.02
N ARG A 34 -1.99 1.83 -5.89
CA ARG A 34 -3.06 1.47 -4.94
C ARG A 34 -4.44 1.58 -5.59
N GLN A 35 -4.72 2.72 -6.24
CA GLN A 35 -6.01 2.94 -6.94
C GLN A 35 -6.22 1.95 -8.09
N LEU A 36 -5.18 1.58 -8.84
CA LEU A 36 -5.25 0.52 -9.84
C LEU A 36 -5.53 -0.86 -9.21
N GLY A 37 -4.99 -1.12 -8.01
CA GLY A 37 -5.34 -2.29 -7.21
C GLY A 37 -6.83 -2.30 -6.80
N ILE A 38 -7.36 -1.15 -6.39
CA ILE A 38 -8.80 -0.97 -6.07
C ILE A 38 -9.66 -1.16 -7.32
N LEU A 39 -9.26 -0.59 -8.47
CA LEU A 39 -9.96 -0.78 -9.74
C LEU A 39 -9.99 -2.25 -10.15
N ARG A 40 -8.85 -2.95 -10.06
CA ARG A 40 -8.78 -4.39 -10.32
C ARG A 40 -9.73 -5.15 -9.38
N TRP A 41 -9.66 -4.89 -8.09
CA TRP A 41 -10.55 -5.51 -7.11
C TRP A 41 -12.04 -5.28 -7.45
N PHE A 42 -12.42 -4.04 -7.76
CA PHE A 42 -13.78 -3.70 -8.14
C PHE A 42 -14.23 -4.50 -9.36
N VAL A 43 -13.37 -4.61 -10.39
CA VAL A 43 -13.66 -5.38 -11.60
C VAL A 43 -13.75 -6.89 -11.33
N ASP A 44 -12.91 -7.42 -10.44
CA ASP A 44 -12.91 -8.83 -10.03
C ASP A 44 -14.18 -9.23 -9.27
N GLU A 45 -14.95 -8.26 -8.73
CA GLU A 45 -16.28 -8.50 -8.14
C GLU A 45 -17.38 -8.68 -9.21
N LEU A 46 -17.09 -8.46 -10.49
CA LEU A 46 -18.02 -8.67 -11.60
C LEU A 46 -17.56 -9.85 -12.49
N PRO A 47 -18.48 -10.55 -13.16
CA PRO A 47 -18.17 -11.45 -14.27
C PRO A 47 -17.72 -10.64 -15.51
N PHE A 48 -16.60 -9.94 -15.41
CA PHE A 48 -16.20 -8.87 -16.32
C PHE A 48 -16.17 -9.26 -17.81
N THR A 49 -15.83 -10.52 -18.11
CA THR A 49 -15.80 -11.02 -19.50
C THR A 49 -17.17 -11.15 -20.16
N GLU A 50 -18.24 -11.13 -19.36
CA GLU A 50 -19.64 -11.21 -19.80
C GLU A 50 -20.33 -9.83 -19.77
N CYS A 51 -19.71 -8.83 -19.14
CA CYS A 51 -20.26 -7.48 -19.04
C CYS A 51 -20.26 -6.74 -20.38
N GLU A 52 -21.26 -5.88 -20.59
CA GLU A 52 -21.36 -4.94 -21.69
C GLU A 52 -21.48 -3.49 -21.20
N PRO A 53 -21.12 -2.47 -22.02
CA PRO A 53 -21.39 -1.08 -21.71
C PRO A 53 -22.88 -0.78 -21.69
N LEU A 54 -23.37 -0.14 -20.62
CA LEU A 54 -24.78 0.13 -20.36
C LEU A 54 -25.02 1.60 -19.99
N ASP A 55 -24.21 2.54 -20.49
CA ASP A 55 -24.27 3.97 -20.13
C ASP A 55 -25.66 4.60 -20.28
N ALA A 56 -26.47 4.12 -21.23
CA ALA A 56 -27.84 4.60 -21.47
C ALA A 56 -28.81 4.32 -20.30
N MET A 57 -28.42 3.47 -19.36
CA MET A 57 -29.12 3.18 -18.11
C MET A 57 -29.31 4.45 -17.26
N VAL A 58 -28.37 5.40 -17.31
CA VAL A 58 -28.43 6.65 -16.54
C VAL A 58 -29.14 7.72 -17.36
N THR A 59 -30.32 8.14 -16.92
CA THR A 59 -31.17 9.08 -17.68
C THR A 59 -31.13 10.51 -17.15
N ALA A 60 -30.72 10.72 -15.89
CA ALA A 60 -30.53 12.04 -15.30
C ALA A 60 -29.58 12.00 -14.09
N GLY A 61 -29.24 13.18 -13.55
CA GLY A 61 -28.39 13.33 -12.35
C GLY A 61 -26.88 13.30 -12.62
N VAL A 62 -26.47 13.19 -13.90
CA VAL A 62 -25.06 13.20 -14.28
C VAL A 62 -24.38 14.51 -13.83
N PRO A 63 -23.24 14.45 -13.11
CA PRO A 63 -22.53 15.63 -12.66
C PRO A 63 -22.14 16.56 -13.80
N SER A 64 -22.43 17.86 -13.67
CA SER A 64 -22.13 18.85 -14.73
C SER A 64 -20.64 18.98 -15.06
N GLY A 65 -19.76 18.67 -14.09
CA GLY A 65 -18.31 18.68 -14.22
C GLY A 65 -17.69 17.36 -14.65
N GLY A 66 -18.51 16.33 -14.91
CA GLY A 66 -18.00 15.00 -15.26
C GLY A 66 -19.02 14.12 -15.95
N GLY A 67 -19.19 12.90 -15.47
CA GLY A 67 -19.94 11.89 -16.20
C GLY A 67 -20.22 10.64 -15.37
N VAL A 68 -20.93 9.71 -16.00
CA VAL A 68 -21.16 8.36 -15.48
C VAL A 68 -20.86 7.36 -16.58
N SER A 69 -20.13 6.31 -16.24
CA SER A 69 -19.95 5.13 -17.08
C SER A 69 -20.53 3.92 -16.38
N VAL A 70 -21.24 3.08 -17.13
CA VAL A 70 -21.89 1.88 -16.62
C VAL A 70 -21.48 0.68 -17.45
N PHE A 71 -21.13 -0.40 -16.77
CA PHE A 71 -20.87 -1.69 -17.39
C PHE A 71 -21.45 -2.80 -16.52
N GLY A 72 -21.95 -3.88 -17.12
CA GLY A 72 -22.57 -4.95 -16.36
C GLY A 72 -23.33 -5.94 -17.20
N ILE A 73 -24.10 -6.78 -16.53
CA ILE A 73 -25.07 -7.70 -17.11
C ILE A 73 -26.45 -7.21 -16.71
N ALA A 74 -27.27 -6.83 -17.70
CA ALA A 74 -28.61 -6.29 -17.44
C ALA A 74 -29.47 -7.28 -16.64
N GLY A 75 -30.05 -6.78 -15.55
CA GLY A 75 -30.87 -7.51 -14.59
C GLY A 75 -30.08 -8.20 -13.48
N GLU A 76 -28.75 -8.28 -13.56
CA GLU A 76 -27.95 -9.11 -12.65
C GLU A 76 -26.96 -8.29 -11.81
N ILE A 77 -26.02 -7.59 -12.45
CA ILE A 77 -24.95 -6.86 -11.77
C ILE A 77 -24.40 -5.74 -12.63
N TYR A 78 -24.08 -4.61 -12.01
CA TYR A 78 -23.63 -3.40 -12.66
C TYR A 78 -22.52 -2.75 -11.86
N GLY A 79 -21.48 -2.29 -12.56
CA GLY A 79 -20.52 -1.32 -12.07
C GLY A 79 -20.84 0.05 -12.66
N LEU A 80 -21.09 1.03 -11.79
CA LEU A 80 -21.23 2.43 -12.17
C LEU A 80 -20.00 3.19 -11.66
N TYR A 81 -19.38 3.97 -12.52
CA TYR A 81 -18.29 4.89 -12.17
C TYR A 81 -18.76 6.32 -12.44
N VAL A 82 -18.74 7.16 -11.40
CA VAL A 82 -19.22 8.54 -11.41
C VAL A 82 -18.04 9.46 -11.15
N TRP A 83 -17.85 10.50 -11.96
CA TRP A 83 -16.79 11.50 -11.74
C TRP A 83 -17.30 12.93 -11.97
N GLY A 84 -16.53 13.91 -11.49
CA GLY A 84 -16.80 15.34 -11.66
C GLY A 84 -17.34 16.03 -10.41
N GLY A 85 -17.43 15.31 -9.29
CA GLY A 85 -17.91 15.79 -7.99
C GLY A 85 -19.41 16.10 -7.97
N GLY A 86 -20.09 15.75 -6.87
CA GLY A 86 -21.51 16.07 -6.67
C GLY A 86 -22.19 15.15 -5.67
N SER A 87 -23.47 15.43 -5.41
CA SER A 87 -24.35 14.59 -4.57
C SER A 87 -25.79 14.56 -5.09
N ASP A 88 -26.01 15.07 -6.31
CA ASP A 88 -27.30 14.97 -6.98
C ASP A 88 -27.64 13.49 -7.22
N PRO A 89 -28.85 13.03 -6.88
CA PRO A 89 -29.24 11.65 -7.15
C PRO A 89 -29.18 11.33 -8.64
N LEU A 90 -28.67 10.14 -8.98
CA LEU A 90 -28.77 9.61 -10.33
C LEU A 90 -30.16 9.06 -10.58
N THR A 91 -30.73 9.32 -11.75
CA THR A 91 -31.90 8.56 -12.22
C THR A 91 -31.42 7.44 -13.11
N ILE A 92 -31.71 6.20 -12.73
CA ILE A 92 -31.35 5.00 -13.48
C ILE A 92 -32.58 4.22 -13.92
N THR A 93 -32.54 3.63 -15.12
CA THR A 93 -33.56 2.69 -15.59
C THR A 93 -33.12 1.27 -15.27
N LEU A 94 -33.94 0.52 -14.53
CA LEU A 94 -33.64 -0.87 -14.18
C LEU A 94 -34.77 -1.79 -14.66
N PRO A 95 -34.44 -3.03 -15.11
CA PRO A 95 -35.45 -4.06 -15.31
C PRO A 95 -36.21 -4.38 -14.01
N ALA A 96 -37.37 -5.02 -14.14
CA ALA A 96 -38.11 -5.56 -13.00
C ALA A 96 -37.20 -6.43 -12.12
N GLY A 97 -37.25 -6.26 -10.81
CA GLY A 97 -36.36 -6.96 -9.90
C GLY A 97 -36.26 -6.29 -8.54
N SER A 98 -35.47 -6.91 -7.66
CA SER A 98 -35.06 -6.30 -6.40
C SER A 98 -33.57 -6.07 -6.45
N TYR A 99 -33.09 -4.86 -6.16
CA TYR A 99 -31.69 -4.49 -6.26
C TYR A 99 -31.17 -3.93 -4.95
N GLY A 100 -29.87 -4.11 -4.73
CA GLY A 100 -29.11 -3.52 -3.65
C GLY A 100 -27.73 -3.15 -4.19
N GLY A 101 -26.95 -2.45 -3.40
CA GLY A 101 -25.62 -2.06 -3.85
C GLY A 101 -24.81 -1.37 -2.76
N ARG A 102 -23.57 -1.04 -3.11
CA ARG A 102 -22.64 -0.37 -2.21
C ARG A 102 -21.82 0.66 -2.97
N TRP A 103 -21.80 1.87 -2.44
CA TRP A 103 -20.94 2.95 -2.88
C TRP A 103 -19.54 2.74 -2.30
N ILE A 104 -18.55 2.86 -3.18
CA ILE A 104 -17.15 2.59 -2.93
C ILE A 104 -16.38 3.86 -3.24
N ASP A 105 -15.64 4.36 -2.25
CA ASP A 105 -14.63 5.39 -2.45
C ASP A 105 -13.48 4.78 -3.27
N THR A 106 -13.29 5.29 -4.49
CA THR A 106 -12.30 4.85 -5.49
C THR A 106 -10.84 5.05 -5.03
N ARG A 107 -10.62 5.94 -4.05
CA ARG A 107 -9.30 6.28 -3.54
C ARG A 107 -8.82 5.33 -2.45
N SER A 108 -9.75 4.83 -1.64
CA SER A 108 -9.50 3.99 -0.47
C SER A 108 -10.00 2.55 -0.61
N GLY A 109 -10.94 2.30 -1.53
CA GLY A 109 -11.65 1.02 -1.67
C GLY A 109 -12.69 0.79 -0.57
N ALA A 110 -12.91 1.77 0.31
CA ALA A 110 -13.86 1.63 1.41
C ALA A 110 -15.30 1.75 0.91
N VAL A 111 -16.18 0.90 1.45
CA VAL A 111 -17.62 1.09 1.30
C VAL A 111 -18.04 2.29 2.15
N VAL A 112 -18.55 3.33 1.50
CA VAL A 112 -18.98 4.58 2.16
C VAL A 112 -20.47 4.57 2.50
N GLU A 113 -21.29 3.89 1.69
CA GLU A 113 -22.72 3.76 1.92
C GLU A 113 -23.27 2.50 1.25
N THR A 114 -24.19 1.80 1.91
CA THR A 114 -24.98 0.72 1.33
C THR A 114 -26.29 1.28 0.81
N LEU A 115 -26.64 0.98 -0.44
CA LEU A 115 -27.90 1.40 -1.02
C LEU A 115 -29.08 0.72 -0.33
N PRO A 116 -30.15 1.47 -0.01
CA PRO A 116 -31.43 0.87 0.33
C PRO A 116 -31.93 -0.06 -0.77
N ALA A 117 -32.65 -1.11 -0.39
CA ALA A 117 -33.23 -2.03 -1.36
C ALA A 117 -34.22 -1.31 -2.29
N ILE A 118 -34.02 -1.49 -3.60
CA ILE A 118 -34.90 -0.99 -4.66
C ILE A 118 -35.76 -2.16 -5.13
N HIS A 119 -37.06 -1.95 -5.31
CA HIS A 119 -37.96 -2.97 -5.84
C HIS A 119 -38.80 -2.40 -6.98
N LEU A 120 -38.82 -3.10 -8.12
CA LEU A 120 -39.53 -2.72 -9.33
C LEU A 120 -40.36 -3.91 -9.85
N GLU A 121 -41.66 -3.70 -10.07
CA GLU A 121 -42.56 -4.73 -10.63
C GLU A 121 -42.43 -4.86 -12.16
N GLU A 122 -42.01 -3.78 -12.83
CA GLU A 122 -41.73 -3.69 -14.25
C GLU A 122 -40.48 -2.83 -14.48
N GLU A 123 -39.95 -2.80 -15.71
CA GLU A 123 -38.84 -1.89 -16.03
C GLU A 123 -39.25 -0.43 -15.75
N GLY A 124 -38.38 0.31 -15.06
CA GLY A 124 -38.71 1.67 -14.66
C GLY A 124 -37.52 2.50 -14.23
N GLU A 125 -37.72 3.82 -14.28
CA GLU A 125 -36.77 4.79 -13.75
C GLU A 125 -36.89 4.89 -12.22
N THR A 126 -35.75 4.91 -11.54
CA THR A 126 -35.68 5.07 -10.09
C THR A 126 -34.50 5.97 -9.70
N PRO A 127 -34.66 6.86 -8.69
CA PRO A 127 -33.56 7.64 -8.19
C PRO A 127 -32.65 6.79 -7.28
N VAL A 128 -31.34 6.98 -7.42
CA VAL A 128 -30.30 6.43 -6.55
C VAL A 128 -29.56 7.57 -5.89
N THR A 129 -29.54 7.57 -4.56
CA THR A 129 -28.78 8.55 -3.78
C THR A 129 -27.29 8.36 -4.04
N VAL A 130 -26.58 9.48 -4.23
CA VAL A 130 -25.12 9.51 -4.39
C VAL A 130 -24.53 10.17 -3.14
N PRO A 131 -23.67 9.47 -2.38
CA PRO A 131 -22.94 10.06 -1.27
C PRO A 131 -22.12 11.27 -1.72
N GLU A 132 -21.75 12.16 -0.81
CA GLU A 132 -20.79 13.22 -1.15
C GLU A 132 -19.42 12.63 -1.49
N TYR A 133 -18.85 13.05 -2.62
CA TYR A 133 -17.50 12.68 -3.06
C TYR A 133 -16.81 13.87 -3.74
N THR A 134 -15.47 13.87 -3.77
CA THR A 134 -14.70 15.01 -4.28
C THR A 134 -14.43 14.93 -5.77
N ASP A 135 -13.90 13.79 -6.24
CA ASP A 135 -13.43 13.63 -7.62
C ASP A 135 -14.26 12.58 -8.34
N ASP A 136 -14.28 11.37 -7.79
CA ASP A 136 -14.97 10.21 -8.32
C ASP A 136 -15.45 9.26 -7.21
N ILE A 137 -16.39 8.38 -7.57
CA ILE A 137 -16.95 7.34 -6.72
C ILE A 137 -17.47 6.19 -7.60
N ALA A 138 -17.49 4.97 -7.08
CA ALA A 138 -18.03 3.81 -7.79
C ALA A 138 -19.21 3.19 -7.03
N LEU A 139 -20.18 2.65 -7.76
CA LEU A 139 -21.27 1.85 -7.21
C LEU A 139 -21.19 0.45 -7.79
N LEU A 140 -21.12 -0.55 -6.91
CA LEU A 140 -21.43 -1.93 -7.26
C LEU A 140 -22.91 -2.17 -6.94
N LEU A 141 -23.73 -2.35 -7.98
CA LEU A 141 -25.17 -2.60 -7.90
C LEU A 141 -25.44 -4.04 -8.35
N PHE A 142 -26.28 -4.76 -7.63
CA PHE A 142 -26.58 -6.17 -7.91
C PHE A 142 -28.05 -6.49 -7.65
N GLU A 143 -28.55 -7.52 -8.32
CA GLU A 143 -29.83 -8.13 -8.00
C GLU A 143 -29.77 -8.73 -6.59
N ASN A 144 -30.68 -8.29 -5.72
CA ASN A 144 -30.75 -8.62 -4.31
C ASN A 144 -31.67 -9.83 -4.06
N THR A 145 -31.56 -10.85 -4.91
CA THR A 145 -32.24 -12.15 -4.74
C THR A 145 -31.51 -13.04 -3.74
N THR A 146 -30.22 -12.80 -3.52
CA THR A 146 -29.38 -13.39 -2.48
C THR A 146 -28.68 -12.30 -1.68
N PRO A 147 -28.55 -12.41 -0.34
CA PRO A 147 -27.72 -11.48 0.43
C PRO A 147 -26.27 -11.47 -0.07
N HIS A 148 -25.77 -10.31 -0.50
CA HIS A 148 -24.40 -10.12 -0.97
C HIS A 148 -23.54 -9.54 0.16
N PRO A 149 -22.70 -10.34 0.82
CA PRO A 149 -21.88 -9.85 1.92
C PRO A 149 -20.83 -8.84 1.43
N SER A 150 -20.22 -8.12 2.36
CA SER A 150 -19.00 -7.35 2.12
C SER A 150 -17.95 -7.68 3.18
N VAL A 151 -16.69 -7.49 2.83
CA VAL A 151 -15.57 -7.77 3.72
C VAL A 151 -14.49 -6.70 3.57
N PHE A 152 -13.88 -6.32 4.68
CA PHE A 152 -12.78 -5.37 4.73
C PHE A 152 -11.69 -5.92 5.66
N GLN A 153 -10.42 -5.82 5.24
CA GLN A 153 -9.30 -6.12 6.13
C GLN A 153 -9.09 -4.95 7.08
N GLU A 154 -9.48 -5.11 8.34
CA GLU A 154 -9.35 -4.08 9.36
C GLU A 154 -7.92 -3.94 9.83
N GLU A 155 -7.26 -5.06 10.13
CA GLU A 155 -5.90 -5.09 10.65
C GLU A 155 -5.10 -6.21 9.98
N PRO A 156 -3.81 -5.99 9.72
CA PRO A 156 -3.20 -4.66 9.59
C PRO A 156 -3.78 -3.90 8.38
N SER A 157 -3.85 -2.58 8.48
CA SER A 157 -4.21 -1.72 7.35
C SER A 157 -3.13 -1.67 6.27
N TYR A 158 -3.47 -1.13 5.10
CA TYR A 158 -2.54 -0.97 3.98
C TYR A 158 -1.34 -0.11 4.41
N GLN A 159 -0.13 -0.54 4.05
CA GLN A 159 1.18 0.04 4.40
C GLN A 159 1.64 -0.12 5.86
N THR A 160 0.96 -0.92 6.67
CA THR A 160 1.48 -1.25 8.00
C THR A 160 2.81 -2.01 7.91
N ILE A 161 3.74 -1.66 8.81
CA ILE A 161 5.00 -2.36 9.01
C ILE A 161 4.86 -3.25 10.22
N SER A 162 5.18 -4.53 10.07
CA SER A 162 5.17 -5.50 11.17
C SER A 162 6.58 -6.01 11.42
N PRO A 163 7.00 -6.23 12.67
CA PRO A 163 8.34 -6.74 12.94
C PRO A 163 8.44 -8.24 12.70
N GLN A 164 9.60 -8.68 12.21
CA GLN A 164 9.92 -10.10 12.17
C GLN A 164 9.93 -10.68 13.58
N GLY A 165 9.45 -11.92 13.71
CA GLY A 165 9.43 -12.65 14.97
C GLY A 165 8.21 -12.37 15.86
N ALA A 166 7.43 -11.32 15.57
CA ALA A 166 6.12 -11.12 16.17
C ALA A 166 5.03 -11.89 15.39
N PRO A 167 3.96 -12.35 16.06
CA PRO A 167 2.76 -12.84 15.38
C PRO A 167 2.12 -11.72 14.55
N LEU A 168 1.80 -12.01 13.29
CA LEU A 168 1.02 -11.13 12.44
C LEU A 168 -0.44 -11.60 12.45
N THR A 169 -1.34 -10.84 13.08
CA THR A 169 -2.77 -11.15 13.10
C THR A 169 -3.49 -10.35 12.02
N LEU A 170 -4.11 -11.06 11.07
CA LEU A 170 -5.06 -10.51 10.12
C LEU A 170 -6.45 -10.52 10.76
N ARG A 171 -7.18 -9.42 10.64
CA ARG A 171 -8.54 -9.25 11.16
C ARG A 171 -9.43 -8.64 10.09
N ALA A 172 -10.62 -9.21 9.92
CA ALA A 172 -11.59 -8.74 8.94
C ALA A 172 -12.91 -8.34 9.61
N SER A 173 -13.52 -7.27 9.11
CA SER A 173 -14.95 -7.03 9.30
C SER A 173 -15.73 -7.57 8.13
N VAL A 174 -16.88 -8.14 8.45
CA VAL A 174 -17.82 -8.68 7.48
C VAL A 174 -19.18 -8.08 7.76
N ASP A 175 -19.79 -7.47 6.74
CA ASP A 175 -21.22 -7.26 6.72
C ASP A 175 -21.87 -8.44 5.97
N SER A 176 -22.80 -9.11 6.64
CA SER A 176 -23.52 -10.24 6.07
C SER A 176 -24.64 -9.86 5.11
N ALA A 177 -25.00 -8.57 5.05
CA ALA A 177 -26.16 -8.07 4.32
C ALA A 177 -27.47 -8.82 4.68
N GLY A 178 -27.58 -9.31 5.92
CA GLY A 178 -28.71 -10.10 6.41
C GLY A 178 -28.67 -11.60 6.11
N GLY A 179 -27.63 -12.09 5.40
CA GLY A 179 -27.37 -13.51 5.19
C GLY A 179 -26.60 -14.19 6.33
N LEU A 180 -26.38 -15.50 6.22
CA LEU A 180 -25.49 -16.23 7.13
C LEU A 180 -24.12 -16.42 6.49
N ILE A 181 -23.06 -16.05 7.20
CA ILE A 181 -21.69 -16.28 6.73
C ILE A 181 -21.33 -17.76 6.88
N ARG A 182 -20.89 -18.36 5.78
CA ARG A 182 -20.43 -19.76 5.74
C ARG A 182 -18.97 -19.87 6.11
N LYS A 183 -18.12 -19.02 5.53
CA LYS A 183 -16.68 -18.96 5.81
C LYS A 183 -16.07 -17.61 5.42
N VAL A 184 -14.96 -17.29 6.06
CA VAL A 184 -14.04 -16.21 5.71
C VAL A 184 -12.67 -16.82 5.47
N GLU A 185 -12.06 -16.52 4.33
CA GLU A 185 -10.79 -17.05 3.86
C GLU A 185 -9.78 -15.91 3.74
N PHE A 186 -8.53 -16.16 4.15
CA PHE A 186 -7.44 -15.19 4.09
C PHE A 186 -6.43 -15.65 3.05
N PHE A 187 -5.98 -14.70 2.22
CA PHE A 187 -5.05 -14.94 1.13
C PHE A 187 -3.78 -14.11 1.33
N ARG A 188 -2.63 -14.67 0.94
CA ARG A 188 -1.32 -14.01 0.89
C ARG A 188 -0.78 -14.14 -0.52
N ASN A 189 -0.59 -13.03 -1.22
CA ASN A 189 -0.18 -12.99 -2.63
C ASN A 189 -1.06 -13.89 -3.53
N GLY A 190 -2.37 -13.94 -3.26
CA GLY A 190 -3.32 -14.80 -3.97
C GLY A 190 -3.38 -16.27 -3.51
N GLU A 191 -2.50 -16.72 -2.61
CA GLU A 191 -2.53 -18.07 -2.04
C GLU A 191 -3.39 -18.12 -0.77
N LEU A 192 -4.30 -19.09 -0.66
CA LEU A 192 -5.09 -19.32 0.55
C LEU A 192 -4.17 -19.75 1.71
N ILE A 193 -4.12 -18.95 2.78
CA ILE A 193 -3.30 -19.23 3.97
C ILE A 193 -4.11 -19.72 5.17
N GLY A 194 -5.42 -19.52 5.17
CA GLY A 194 -6.28 -19.96 6.27
C GLY A 194 -7.73 -19.55 6.09
N SER A 195 -8.59 -20.08 6.95
CA SER A 195 -10.00 -19.74 6.97
C SER A 195 -10.59 -19.85 8.37
N THR A 196 -11.70 -19.17 8.57
CA THR A 196 -12.51 -19.19 9.79
C THR A 196 -13.99 -19.26 9.40
N MET A 197 -14.82 -19.79 10.29
CA MET A 197 -16.27 -19.94 10.07
C MET A 197 -17.09 -19.07 11.02
N SER A 198 -16.46 -18.35 11.95
CA SER A 198 -17.16 -17.54 12.96
C SER A 198 -16.31 -16.37 13.43
N GLY A 199 -16.98 -15.29 13.84
CA GLY A 199 -16.34 -14.12 14.43
C GLY A 199 -15.68 -14.42 15.80
N PRO A 200 -14.62 -13.68 16.19
CA PRO A 200 -13.93 -12.66 15.40
C PRO A 200 -13.20 -13.30 14.20
N TYR A 201 -13.35 -12.70 13.01
CA TYR A 201 -12.79 -13.25 11.79
C TYR A 201 -11.31 -12.90 11.73
N GLU A 202 -10.48 -13.76 12.32
CA GLU A 202 -9.05 -13.54 12.52
C GLU A 202 -8.21 -14.73 12.07
N LEU A 203 -6.99 -14.43 11.61
CA LEU A 203 -5.96 -15.42 11.33
C LEU A 203 -4.60 -14.90 11.81
N THR A 204 -3.93 -15.66 12.66
CA THR A 204 -2.57 -15.32 13.11
C THR A 204 -1.52 -16.13 12.33
N ILE A 205 -0.54 -15.42 11.77
CA ILE A 205 0.60 -15.96 11.02
C ILE A 205 1.83 -15.96 11.92
N VAL A 206 2.46 -17.12 12.09
CA VAL A 206 3.69 -17.28 12.88
C VAL A 206 4.62 -18.31 12.21
N PRO A 207 5.90 -17.98 11.94
CA PRO A 207 6.47 -16.63 11.92
C PRO A 207 6.02 -15.86 10.67
N ALA A 208 5.95 -14.53 10.75
CA ALA A 208 5.83 -13.71 9.56
C ALA A 208 7.19 -13.63 8.84
N GLU A 209 7.21 -13.95 7.55
CA GLU A 209 8.41 -13.86 6.70
C GLU A 209 8.66 -12.39 6.31
N ARG A 210 9.93 -11.97 6.36
CA ARG A 210 10.35 -10.63 5.98
C ARG A 210 9.96 -10.29 4.53
N GLY A 211 9.72 -9.01 4.27
CA GLY A 211 9.44 -8.45 2.96
C GLY A 211 7.98 -8.03 2.76
N PRO A 212 7.65 -7.46 1.60
CA PRO A 212 6.29 -7.03 1.27
C PRO A 212 5.39 -8.23 0.99
N ARG A 213 4.15 -8.18 1.48
CA ARG A 213 3.08 -9.15 1.17
C ARG A 213 1.78 -8.41 0.90
N MET A 214 1.01 -8.92 -0.06
CA MET A 214 -0.36 -8.51 -0.28
C MET A 214 -1.29 -9.48 0.44
N TYR A 215 -2.21 -8.95 1.25
CA TYR A 215 -3.23 -9.72 1.93
C TYR A 215 -4.62 -9.33 1.41
N GLU A 216 -5.46 -10.33 1.25
CA GLU A 216 -6.84 -10.20 0.79
C GLU A 216 -7.72 -11.14 1.62
N VAL A 217 -8.97 -10.75 1.83
CA VAL A 217 -9.95 -11.56 2.55
C VAL A 217 -11.12 -11.84 1.63
N ARG A 218 -11.57 -13.10 1.61
CA ARG A 218 -12.79 -13.52 0.92
C ARG A 218 -13.84 -13.94 1.92
N VAL A 219 -15.07 -13.48 1.74
CA VAL A 219 -16.22 -13.98 2.49
C VAL A 219 -17.13 -14.77 1.56
N GLU A 220 -17.70 -15.86 2.07
CA GLU A 220 -18.73 -16.65 1.38
C GLU A 220 -19.95 -16.80 2.30
N SER A 221 -21.14 -16.49 1.79
CA SER A 221 -22.42 -16.73 2.48
C SER A 221 -22.92 -18.17 2.28
N HIS A 222 -23.88 -18.59 3.09
CA HIS A 222 -24.53 -19.91 2.95
C HIS A 222 -25.32 -20.03 1.64
N GLU A 223 -25.78 -18.90 1.12
CA GLU A 223 -26.49 -18.76 -0.14
C GLU A 223 -25.55 -18.81 -1.36
N GLY A 224 -24.23 -18.81 -1.13
CA GLY A 224 -23.21 -18.94 -2.16
C GLY A 224 -22.69 -17.61 -2.71
N ALA A 225 -23.14 -16.47 -2.18
CA ALA A 225 -22.61 -15.16 -2.55
C ALA A 225 -21.20 -14.99 -1.99
N VAL A 226 -20.32 -14.38 -2.78
CA VAL A 226 -18.90 -14.19 -2.45
C VAL A 226 -18.55 -12.72 -2.59
N ALA A 227 -17.68 -12.22 -1.72
CA ALA A 227 -17.06 -10.91 -1.86
C ALA A 227 -15.60 -10.93 -1.40
N MET A 228 -14.78 -10.09 -2.02
CA MET A 228 -13.39 -9.87 -1.66
C MET A 228 -13.20 -8.52 -0.95
N SER A 229 -12.18 -8.42 -0.11
CA SER A 229 -11.70 -7.12 0.39
C SER A 229 -10.81 -6.45 -0.65
N PRO A 230 -10.66 -5.11 -0.61
CA PRO A 230 -9.52 -4.46 -1.25
C PRO A 230 -8.20 -5.07 -0.75
N PRO A 231 -7.15 -5.09 -1.59
CA PRO A 231 -5.88 -5.69 -1.22
C PRO A 231 -5.10 -4.79 -0.25
N ALA A 232 -4.55 -5.39 0.82
CA ALA A 232 -3.77 -4.71 1.85
C ALA A 232 -2.29 -5.08 1.75
N LYS A 233 -1.43 -4.11 1.37
CA LYS A 233 0.02 -4.30 1.37
C LYS A 233 0.55 -4.18 2.79
N VAL A 234 1.28 -5.16 3.27
CA VAL A 234 1.96 -5.16 4.58
C VAL A 234 3.43 -5.45 4.35
N PHE A 235 4.32 -4.78 5.07
CA PHE A 235 5.75 -5.06 5.01
C PHE A 235 6.21 -5.64 6.34
N VAL A 236 6.81 -6.83 6.29
CA VAL A 236 7.47 -7.39 7.47
C VAL A 236 8.92 -6.94 7.46
N ALA A 237 9.32 -6.11 8.42
CA ALA A 237 10.68 -5.60 8.58
C ALA A 237 11.54 -6.53 9.46
N GLY A 238 12.77 -6.13 9.76
CA GLY A 238 13.61 -6.83 10.75
C GLY A 238 13.01 -6.82 12.17
N PRO A 239 13.75 -7.33 13.18
CA PRO A 239 13.35 -7.18 14.57
C PRO A 239 13.11 -5.71 14.93
N TYR A 240 12.00 -5.41 15.60
CA TYR A 240 11.72 -4.07 16.09
C TYR A 240 12.77 -3.64 17.10
N GLU A 241 13.37 -2.47 16.89
CA GLU A 241 14.27 -1.85 17.87
C GLU A 241 13.53 -0.77 18.66
N ASP A 242 12.96 0.21 17.96
CA ASP A 242 12.32 1.35 18.62
C ASP A 242 11.38 2.12 17.69
N GLY A 243 10.64 3.09 18.22
CA GLY A 243 9.79 3.98 17.45
C GLY A 243 9.14 5.04 18.31
N VAL A 244 8.90 6.21 17.72
CA VAL A 244 8.36 7.38 18.42
C VAL A 244 7.13 7.90 17.71
N ASN A 245 6.04 8.05 18.45
CA ASN A 245 4.86 8.78 18.02
C ASN A 245 5.09 10.28 18.28
N LEU A 246 5.57 11.00 17.27
CA LEU A 246 6.04 12.38 17.46
C LEU A 246 4.86 13.32 17.75
N ASN A 247 5.01 14.18 18.75
CA ASN A 247 3.91 14.96 19.32
C ASN A 247 2.67 14.11 19.75
N GLY A 248 2.83 12.79 19.90
CA GLY A 248 1.76 11.84 20.16
C GLY A 248 1.96 11.08 21.48
N PRO A 249 0.90 10.39 21.95
CA PRO A 249 0.97 9.51 23.10
C PRO A 249 1.66 8.18 22.77
N GLU A 250 2.02 7.43 23.82
CA GLU A 250 2.44 6.04 23.67
C GLU A 250 1.37 5.27 22.89
N THR A 251 1.80 4.47 21.92
CA THR A 251 0.90 3.72 21.05
C THR A 251 1.34 2.26 20.99
N LEU A 252 0.39 1.36 21.18
CA LEU A 252 0.62 -0.08 21.07
C LEU A 252 0.17 -0.56 19.70
N THR A 253 1.02 -1.33 19.04
CA THR A 253 0.69 -2.07 17.82
C THR A 253 1.08 -3.53 18.02
N PRO A 254 0.58 -4.47 17.20
CA PRO A 254 0.97 -5.87 17.31
C PRO A 254 2.50 -6.05 17.24
N GLY A 255 3.10 -6.43 18.37
CA GLY A 255 4.55 -6.66 18.48
C GLY A 255 5.41 -5.41 18.68
N GLN A 256 4.83 -4.23 18.92
CA GLN A 256 5.59 -2.98 19.07
C GLN A 256 4.99 -2.07 20.14
N THR A 257 5.87 -1.36 20.84
CA THR A 257 5.51 -0.29 21.77
C THR A 257 6.17 0.99 21.29
N TRP A 258 5.37 1.90 20.75
CA TRP A 258 5.83 3.19 20.26
C TRP A 258 5.85 4.18 21.40
N LYS A 259 7.00 4.81 21.65
CA LYS A 259 7.17 5.76 22.74
C LYS A 259 6.33 7.01 22.49
N ALA A 260 5.77 7.53 23.59
CA ALA A 260 5.22 8.88 23.58
C ALA A 260 6.34 9.88 23.29
N ASP A 261 6.01 10.98 22.61
CA ASP A 261 6.92 12.08 22.36
C ASP A 261 7.61 12.56 23.66
N SER A 262 6.82 12.76 24.72
CA SER A 262 7.32 13.22 26.01
C SER A 262 8.34 12.28 26.64
N ASP A 263 8.18 10.98 26.45
CA ASP A 263 9.08 9.97 27.02
C ASP A 263 10.36 9.87 26.21
N ALA A 264 10.28 10.00 24.88
CA ALA A 264 11.44 10.11 24.01
C ALA A 264 12.25 11.38 24.32
N VAL A 265 11.60 12.53 24.49
CA VAL A 265 12.27 13.79 24.90
C VAL A 265 12.91 13.65 26.28
N ALA A 266 12.23 13.02 27.24
CA ALA A 266 12.80 12.75 28.57
C ALA A 266 14.00 11.81 28.51
N ALA A 267 14.05 10.90 27.53
CA ALA A 267 15.16 10.00 27.27
C ALA A 267 16.32 10.65 26.49
N GLY A 268 16.19 11.91 26.06
CA GLY A 268 17.24 12.68 25.38
C GLY A 268 16.99 12.97 23.91
N MET A 269 15.81 12.64 23.37
CA MET A 269 15.42 13.06 22.03
C MET A 269 15.36 14.58 21.93
N LEU A 270 15.91 15.14 20.85
CA LEU A 270 15.88 16.57 20.55
C LEU A 270 15.20 16.81 19.22
N VAL A 271 14.13 17.60 19.21
CA VAL A 271 13.48 18.08 17.99
C VAL A 271 13.90 19.53 17.74
N THR A 272 14.54 19.78 16.61
CA THR A 272 15.07 21.10 16.24
C THR A 272 14.24 21.69 15.10
N GLN A 273 13.83 22.95 15.25
CA GLN A 273 12.98 23.70 14.30
C GLN A 273 11.60 23.09 13.99
N GLY A 274 11.19 22.03 14.69
CA GLY A 274 9.84 21.46 14.65
C GLY A 274 8.91 22.12 15.67
N THR A 275 7.71 22.48 15.23
CA THR A 275 6.61 22.94 16.08
C THR A 275 5.53 21.85 16.14
N PRO A 276 5.05 21.48 17.34
CA PRO A 276 3.94 20.55 17.50
C PRO A 276 2.70 21.01 16.73
N LEU A 277 2.14 20.11 15.92
CA LEU A 277 0.87 20.29 15.25
C LEU A 277 -0.05 19.13 15.66
N ALA A 278 -1.08 19.45 16.43
CA ALA A 278 -2.22 18.54 16.62
C ALA A 278 -3.19 18.73 15.46
N GLU A 279 -3.62 17.66 14.80
CA GLU A 279 -4.68 17.77 13.80
C GLU A 279 -6.00 18.17 14.45
N GLY A 280 -6.65 19.18 13.86
CA GLY A 280 -8.01 19.60 14.20
C GLY A 280 -9.02 18.92 13.30
N GLU A 281 -10.07 18.37 13.90
CA GLU A 281 -11.21 17.65 13.29
C GLU A 281 -10.88 16.38 12.49
N ALA A 282 -11.89 15.51 12.33
CA ALA A 282 -11.77 14.17 11.74
C ALA A 282 -11.55 14.25 10.23
N LEU A 283 -10.30 14.45 9.81
CA LEU A 283 -9.89 14.29 8.42
C LEU A 283 -10.13 12.83 7.98
N ALA A 284 -10.78 12.64 6.83
CA ALA A 284 -10.91 11.32 6.21
C ALA A 284 -9.55 10.88 5.66
N LEU A 285 -8.88 10.00 6.40
CA LEU A 285 -7.56 9.49 6.04
C LEU A 285 -7.66 8.34 5.03
N TYR A 286 -6.75 8.33 4.05
CA TYR A 286 -6.61 7.22 3.12
C TYR A 286 -5.14 6.87 2.84
N PRO A 287 -4.81 5.59 2.57
CA PRO A 287 -5.70 4.42 2.73
C PRO A 287 -6.25 4.35 4.16
N LYS A 288 -7.44 3.76 4.35
CA LYS A 288 -8.10 3.79 5.67
C LYS A 288 -7.17 3.14 6.71
N PRO A 289 -6.68 3.88 7.72
CA PRO A 289 -5.79 3.33 8.71
C PRO A 289 -6.58 2.42 9.69
N ASP A 290 -5.89 1.43 10.24
CA ASP A 290 -6.35 0.74 11.44
C ASP A 290 -6.21 1.66 12.67
N VAL A 291 -6.78 1.25 13.81
CA VAL A 291 -6.82 2.09 15.02
C VAL A 291 -5.42 2.45 15.53
N SER A 292 -4.47 1.52 15.38
CA SER A 292 -3.08 1.70 15.79
C SER A 292 -2.37 2.69 14.88
N MET A 293 -2.49 2.50 13.57
CA MET A 293 -1.90 3.39 12.57
C MET A 293 -2.49 4.80 12.65
N GLN A 294 -3.80 4.93 12.87
CA GLN A 294 -4.44 6.23 13.04
C GLN A 294 -3.79 7.03 14.18
N SER A 295 -3.47 6.38 15.31
CA SER A 295 -2.78 7.02 16.43
C SER A 295 -1.36 7.50 16.09
N LEU A 296 -0.67 6.84 15.14
CA LEU A 296 0.71 7.15 14.74
C LEU A 296 0.82 8.26 13.70
N ILE A 297 -0.28 8.66 13.06
CA ILE A 297 -0.29 9.63 11.96
C ILE A 297 -1.06 10.91 12.27
N THR A 298 -1.85 10.96 13.34
CA THR A 298 -2.65 12.15 13.71
C THR A 298 -1.88 13.26 14.42
N SER A 299 -0.80 12.90 15.12
CA SER A 299 0.11 13.86 15.77
C SER A 299 1.36 14.04 14.91
N GLN A 300 1.87 15.27 14.83
CA GLN A 300 3.01 15.57 13.96
C GLN A 300 3.82 16.78 14.44
N TYR A 301 5.06 16.86 13.96
CA TYR A 301 5.84 18.10 13.95
C TYR A 301 5.82 18.73 12.56
N LEU A 302 5.72 20.06 12.53
CA LEU A 302 5.76 20.88 11.33
C LEU A 302 6.88 21.92 11.47
N TRP A 303 7.63 22.18 10.41
CA TRP A 303 8.54 23.31 10.39
C TRP A 303 7.78 24.65 10.30
N THR A 304 8.12 25.62 11.15
CA THR A 304 7.45 26.94 11.17
C THR A 304 8.39 28.14 11.29
N GLN A 305 9.70 27.95 11.10
CA GLN A 305 10.68 29.03 11.24
C GLN A 305 10.73 29.92 9.99
N SER A 306 11.58 30.95 9.99
CA SER A 306 11.92 31.71 8.77
C SER A 306 13.38 31.43 8.44
N SER A 307 13.63 30.50 7.52
CA SER A 307 14.96 30.18 7.01
C SER A 307 14.94 30.07 5.48
N SER A 308 16.12 30.18 4.86
CA SER A 308 16.27 29.96 3.41
C SER A 308 16.11 28.49 3.00
N VAL A 309 16.32 27.57 3.94
CA VAL A 309 16.20 26.12 3.74
C VAL A 309 15.31 25.58 4.87
N PRO A 310 13.99 25.42 4.64
CA PRO A 310 13.09 24.85 5.62
C PRO A 310 13.49 23.41 5.95
N GLN A 311 13.92 23.17 7.19
CA GLN A 311 14.38 21.87 7.65
C GLN A 311 14.00 21.70 9.12
N LEU A 312 13.39 20.57 9.47
CA LEU A 312 13.25 20.12 10.85
C LEU A 312 14.11 18.87 11.06
N SER A 313 14.66 18.70 12.26
CA SER A 313 15.53 17.57 12.58
C SER A 313 15.12 16.92 13.90
N VAL A 314 15.36 15.62 14.00
CA VAL A 314 15.17 14.81 15.20
C VAL A 314 16.46 14.08 15.48
N SER A 315 17.09 14.36 16.61
CA SER A 315 18.21 13.56 17.14
C SER A 315 17.66 12.63 18.21
N TYR A 316 17.82 11.32 18.02
CA TYR A 316 17.20 10.29 18.85
C TYR A 316 18.26 9.37 19.45
N PRO A 317 18.41 9.27 20.79
CA PRO A 317 19.36 8.33 21.40
C PRO A 317 19.07 6.89 20.98
N LEU A 318 20.03 6.27 20.29
CA LEU A 318 19.93 4.91 19.75
C LEU A 318 21.33 4.28 19.78
N PRO A 319 21.51 3.04 20.28
CA PRO A 319 22.83 2.40 20.29
C PRO A 319 23.45 2.27 18.90
N ASP A 320 24.79 2.26 18.83
CA ASP A 320 25.52 2.01 17.59
C ASP A 320 25.08 0.69 16.95
N GLY A 321 24.90 0.71 15.63
CA GLY A 321 24.42 -0.44 14.87
C GLY A 321 23.84 -0.08 13.50
N HIS A 322 23.41 -1.09 12.76
CA HIS A 322 22.76 -0.93 11.46
C HIS A 322 21.25 -1.05 11.58
N TYR A 323 20.55 -0.14 10.94
CA TYR A 323 19.10 -0.01 11.09
C TYR A 323 18.38 0.20 9.76
N GLU A 324 17.12 -0.24 9.74
CA GLU A 324 16.11 0.18 8.79
C GLU A 324 15.15 1.15 9.48
N VAL A 325 14.99 2.33 8.89
CA VAL A 325 14.15 3.41 9.40
C VAL A 325 12.96 3.61 8.49
N PHE A 326 11.78 3.73 9.09
CA PHE A 326 10.53 4.06 8.43
C PHE A 326 9.98 5.36 8.98
N VAL A 327 9.43 6.21 8.12
CA VAL A 327 8.85 7.51 8.51
C VAL A 327 7.43 7.64 7.97
N HIS A 328 6.51 8.09 8.82
CA HIS A 328 5.14 8.37 8.42
C HIS A 328 4.95 9.84 8.09
N ILE A 329 4.39 10.10 6.91
CA ILE A 329 3.98 11.42 6.47
C ILE A 329 2.51 11.35 6.03
N VAL A 330 1.69 12.24 6.59
CA VAL A 330 0.27 12.46 6.22
C VAL A 330 0.13 13.83 5.56
N GLU A 331 -0.81 14.10 4.67
CA GLU A 331 -1.16 15.46 4.23
C GLU A 331 -2.54 15.84 4.80
N ALA A 332 -2.58 16.89 5.62
CA ALA A 332 -3.78 17.28 6.35
C ALA A 332 -4.19 18.75 6.15
N VAL A 333 -3.53 19.45 5.22
CA VAL A 333 -3.76 20.87 4.98
C VAL A 333 -4.17 21.14 3.54
N ALA A 334 -3.40 20.66 2.56
CA ALA A 334 -3.68 20.90 1.15
C ALA A 334 -2.98 19.88 0.24
N SER A 335 -3.73 19.31 -0.71
CA SER A 335 -3.18 18.35 -1.68
C SER A 335 -1.95 18.88 -2.41
N HIS A 336 -0.95 18.03 -2.55
CA HIS A 336 0.27 18.24 -3.32
C HIS A 336 1.03 19.53 -2.96
N SER A 337 0.90 19.97 -1.70
CA SER A 337 1.41 21.25 -1.24
C SER A 337 2.86 21.22 -0.76
N ARG A 338 3.41 20.03 -0.52
CA ARG A 338 4.76 19.83 0.01
C ARG A 338 5.48 18.62 -0.55
N ASP A 339 6.78 18.65 -0.46
CA ASP A 339 7.67 17.52 -0.71
C ASP A 339 8.90 17.64 0.21
N VAL A 340 9.52 16.50 0.49
CA VAL A 340 10.51 16.35 1.55
C VAL A 340 11.69 15.51 1.06
N THR A 341 12.89 16.00 1.35
CA THR A 341 14.13 15.24 1.30
C THR A 341 14.43 14.75 2.72
N VAL A 342 14.66 13.45 2.87
CA VAL A 342 15.00 12.81 4.15
C VAL A 342 16.48 12.50 4.18
N TYR A 343 17.11 12.87 5.28
CA TYR A 343 18.47 12.50 5.60
C TYR A 343 18.49 11.62 6.85
N LEU A 344 19.34 10.60 6.84
CA LEU A 344 19.70 9.81 8.01
C LEU A 344 21.21 9.89 8.18
N GLU A 345 21.69 10.21 9.38
CA GLU A 345 23.14 10.34 9.66
C GLU A 345 23.86 11.32 8.71
N GLY A 346 23.12 12.33 8.22
CA GLY A 346 23.61 13.32 7.24
C GLY A 346 23.58 12.86 5.77
N GLU A 347 23.27 11.58 5.49
CA GLU A 347 23.17 11.03 4.13
C GLU A 347 21.75 11.17 3.58
N ASN A 348 21.61 11.61 2.32
CA ASN A 348 20.32 11.71 1.64
C ASN A 348 19.81 10.29 1.30
N VAL A 349 18.74 9.87 1.96
CA VAL A 349 18.13 8.54 1.75
C VAL A 349 16.87 8.60 0.89
N ALA A 350 16.30 9.78 0.70
CA ALA A 350 15.09 10.00 -0.07
C ALA A 350 14.92 11.45 -0.48
N GLU A 351 14.51 11.69 -1.72
CA GLU A 351 14.17 13.02 -2.23
C GLU A 351 12.75 13.03 -2.80
N GLY A 352 12.03 14.14 -2.60
CA GLY A 352 10.72 14.37 -3.22
C GLY A 352 9.55 13.59 -2.60
N ILE A 353 9.70 13.00 -1.42
CA ILE A 353 8.60 12.25 -0.79
C ILE A 353 7.58 13.20 -0.15
N GLY A 354 6.38 12.71 0.18
CA GLY A 354 5.39 13.52 0.89
C GLY A 354 4.55 14.44 0.00
N ASP A 355 4.69 14.34 -1.33
CA ASP A 355 3.79 14.95 -2.32
C ASP A 355 2.45 14.21 -2.38
N LEU A 356 1.65 14.44 -1.34
CA LEU A 356 0.46 13.67 -1.02
C LEU A 356 -0.82 14.47 -1.26
N ALA A 357 -1.90 13.81 -1.65
CA ALA A 357 -3.21 14.45 -1.71
C ALA A 357 -3.78 14.67 -0.28
N LEU A 358 -4.70 15.62 -0.09
CA LEU A 358 -5.31 15.90 1.21
C LEU A 358 -6.00 14.65 1.77
N GLY A 359 -5.67 14.26 3.00
CA GLY A 359 -6.10 13.02 3.65
C GLY A 359 -5.16 11.84 3.42
N GLU A 360 -4.21 11.93 2.48
CA GLU A 360 -3.33 10.82 2.19
C GLU A 360 -2.22 10.68 3.22
N TRP A 361 -1.91 9.45 3.60
CA TRP A 361 -0.70 9.13 4.35
C TRP A 361 0.06 7.97 3.70
N VAL A 362 1.38 7.98 3.90
CA VAL A 362 2.30 6.98 3.37
C VAL A 362 3.33 6.66 4.43
N ASN A 363 3.65 5.37 4.55
CA ASN A 363 4.82 4.91 5.26
C ASN A 363 5.99 4.80 4.27
N TYR A 364 7.03 5.60 4.49
CA TYR A 364 8.22 5.66 3.66
C TYR A 364 9.37 4.89 4.30
N GLY A 365 10.04 4.06 3.50
CA GLY A 365 11.15 3.19 3.91
C GLY A 365 11.04 1.79 3.27
N PRO A 366 11.87 0.82 3.69
CA PRO A 366 12.94 0.97 4.67
C PRO A 366 14.09 1.84 4.14
N TYR A 367 14.53 2.80 4.94
CA TYR A 367 15.77 3.55 4.70
C TYR A 367 16.88 2.99 5.58
N ARG A 368 18.00 2.62 4.98
CA ARG A 368 19.12 2.04 5.72
C ARG A 368 20.05 3.12 6.23
N THR A 369 20.57 2.90 7.44
CA THR A 369 21.61 3.74 8.02
C THR A 369 22.45 2.97 9.03
N GLU A 370 23.59 3.54 9.41
CA GLU A 370 24.47 3.06 10.48
C GLU A 370 24.63 4.17 11.52
N VAL A 371 24.25 3.89 12.77
CA VAL A 371 24.51 4.79 13.90
C VAL A 371 25.88 4.47 14.48
N THR A 372 26.70 5.50 14.68
CA THR A 372 28.11 5.36 15.13
C THR A 372 28.48 6.18 16.35
N ASP A 373 27.58 7.03 16.84
CA ASP A 373 27.84 7.95 17.95
C ASP A 373 26.78 7.86 19.07
N GLY A 374 25.95 6.83 19.05
CA GLY A 374 24.86 6.61 19.98
C GLY A 374 23.62 7.48 19.74
N VAL A 375 23.53 8.16 18.59
CA VAL A 375 22.39 9.01 18.22
C VAL A 375 21.99 8.72 16.77
N LEU A 376 20.70 8.45 16.55
CA LEU A 376 20.10 8.48 15.21
C LEU A 376 19.68 9.91 14.88
N ASP A 377 20.29 10.50 13.87
CA ASP A 377 19.97 11.83 13.35
C ASP A 377 19.08 11.72 12.10
N LEU A 378 17.84 12.20 12.22
CA LEU A 378 16.91 12.37 11.11
C LEU A 378 16.79 13.85 10.74
N ALA A 379 16.84 14.19 9.46
CA ALA A 379 16.49 15.51 8.98
C ALA A 379 15.47 15.45 7.83
N PHE A 380 14.50 16.34 7.88
CA PHE A 380 13.45 16.48 6.87
C PHE A 380 13.54 17.89 6.31
N GLU A 381 14.02 18.01 5.07
CA GLU A 381 14.23 19.26 4.36
C GLU A 381 13.20 19.42 3.25
N ARG A 382 12.78 20.65 2.94
CA ARG A 382 11.98 20.91 1.75
C ARG A 382 12.77 20.54 0.48
N THR A 383 12.23 19.66 -0.35
CA THR A 383 12.80 19.41 -1.69
C THR A 383 12.55 20.60 -2.61
N SER A 384 11.28 20.97 -2.85
CA SER A 384 10.90 22.05 -3.76
C SER A 384 9.71 22.89 -3.29
N LYS A 385 8.76 22.33 -2.53
CA LYS A 385 7.49 22.98 -2.17
C LYS A 385 7.10 22.75 -0.70
N GLY A 386 6.32 23.68 -0.18
CA GLY A 386 5.77 23.61 1.17
C GLY A 386 6.83 23.65 2.26
N VAL A 387 6.48 23.14 3.43
CA VAL A 387 7.36 23.04 4.60
C VAL A 387 7.37 21.57 5.06
N PRO A 388 8.51 21.06 5.55
CA PRO A 388 8.62 19.67 5.96
C PRO A 388 7.81 19.39 7.23
N LYS A 389 7.39 18.13 7.36
CA LYS A 389 6.70 17.59 8.53
C LYS A 389 6.86 16.08 8.62
N VAL A 390 6.64 15.55 9.81
CA VAL A 390 6.71 14.11 10.10
C VAL A 390 5.78 13.78 11.26
N ALA A 391 5.09 12.64 11.17
CA ALA A 391 4.14 12.20 12.20
C ALA A 391 4.77 11.21 13.18
N SER A 392 5.57 10.27 12.66
CA SER A 392 6.25 9.28 13.50
C SER A 392 7.38 8.62 12.72
N PHE A 393 8.27 7.93 13.44
CA PHE A 393 9.28 7.08 12.85
C PHE A 393 9.43 5.78 13.65
N SER A 394 9.82 4.70 12.96
CA SER A 394 10.20 3.42 13.58
C SER A 394 11.55 2.94 13.06
N VAL A 395 12.21 2.17 13.91
CA VAL A 395 13.55 1.66 13.73
C VAL A 395 13.51 0.15 13.92
N TYR A 396 14.09 -0.57 12.97
CA TYR A 396 14.23 -2.01 13.00
C TYR A 396 15.69 -2.37 12.83
N GLN A 397 16.12 -3.42 13.51
CA GLN A 397 17.46 -3.98 13.37
C GLN A 397 17.68 -4.41 11.91
N ALA A 398 18.79 -3.97 11.33
CA ALA A 398 19.25 -4.39 10.01
C ALA A 398 20.55 -5.18 10.15
N THR A 399 20.85 -6.02 9.16
CA THR A 399 22.17 -6.62 9.08
C THR A 399 23.15 -5.62 8.51
N GLU A 400 24.40 -5.66 9.00
CA GLU A 400 25.52 -4.97 8.37
C GLU A 400 25.55 -5.33 6.87
N PRO A 401 25.67 -4.32 5.97
CA PRO A 401 25.80 -4.58 4.55
C PRO A 401 26.98 -5.53 4.29
N VAL A 402 26.74 -6.62 3.57
CA VAL A 402 27.83 -7.51 3.17
C VAL A 402 28.73 -6.77 2.18
N ASP A 403 30.04 -6.73 2.43
CA ASP A 403 31.00 -6.19 1.46
C ASP A 403 30.77 -6.89 0.11
N PRO A 404 30.56 -6.16 -0.99
CA PRO A 404 30.41 -6.76 -2.31
C PRO A 404 31.54 -7.74 -2.69
N ALA A 405 32.74 -7.60 -2.12
CA ALA A 405 33.85 -8.52 -2.30
C ALA A 405 33.67 -9.87 -1.57
N GLU A 406 32.83 -9.93 -0.55
CA GLU A 406 32.53 -11.10 0.27
C GLU A 406 31.14 -11.70 -0.01
N ALA A 407 30.34 -11.05 -0.86
CA ALA A 407 28.99 -11.49 -1.16
C ALA A 407 28.94 -12.81 -1.94
N GLU A 408 28.06 -13.71 -1.49
CA GLU A 408 27.83 -15.03 -2.09
C GLU A 408 26.47 -15.11 -2.80
N LEU A 409 26.41 -15.91 -3.89
CA LEU A 409 25.15 -16.32 -4.51
C LEU A 409 24.63 -17.58 -3.84
N ASN A 410 23.59 -17.43 -3.05
CA ASN A 410 22.88 -18.56 -2.48
C ASN A 410 21.96 -19.17 -3.54
N VAL A 411 22.01 -20.49 -3.69
CA VAL A 411 21.15 -21.23 -4.62
C VAL A 411 20.41 -22.30 -3.85
N ARG A 412 19.08 -22.23 -3.82
CA ARG A 412 18.22 -23.27 -3.24
C ARG A 412 17.25 -23.84 -4.27
N ALA A 413 16.97 -25.13 -4.19
CA ALA A 413 15.93 -25.76 -5.00
C ALA A 413 14.56 -25.63 -4.30
N ASP A 414 13.52 -25.32 -5.06
CA ASP A 414 12.14 -25.21 -4.58
C ASP A 414 11.18 -25.87 -5.61
N GLY A 415 10.87 -27.14 -5.39
CA GLY A 415 10.10 -27.93 -6.36
C GLY A 415 10.81 -28.01 -7.72
N ASN A 416 10.20 -27.44 -8.75
CA ASN A 416 10.74 -27.37 -10.12
C ASN A 416 11.33 -25.99 -10.45
N THR A 417 11.83 -25.26 -9.45
CA THR A 417 12.55 -23.99 -9.63
C THR A 417 13.85 -23.98 -8.81
N ALA A 418 14.79 -23.16 -9.24
CA ALA A 418 15.94 -22.74 -8.45
C ALA A 418 15.72 -21.29 -8.02
N VAL A 419 15.84 -21.02 -6.73
CA VAL A 419 15.81 -19.66 -6.18
C VAL A 419 17.24 -19.22 -5.94
N LEU A 420 17.65 -18.21 -6.69
CA LEU A 420 18.93 -17.53 -6.55
C LEU A 420 18.72 -16.37 -5.58
N GLU A 421 19.59 -16.22 -4.59
CA GLU A 421 19.49 -15.18 -3.57
C GLU A 421 20.85 -14.52 -3.37
N PHE A 422 20.89 -13.20 -3.36
CA PHE A 422 22.12 -12.42 -3.14
C PHE A 422 21.83 -11.15 -2.34
N PRO A 423 22.80 -10.63 -1.56
CA PRO A 423 22.62 -9.42 -0.75
C PRO A 423 22.37 -8.18 -1.60
N LYS A 424 21.47 -7.29 -1.15
CA LYS A 424 21.20 -6.00 -1.81
C LYS A 424 22.38 -5.02 -1.80
N SER A 425 23.34 -5.23 -0.90
CA SER A 425 24.59 -4.45 -0.88
C SER A 425 25.43 -4.68 -2.14
N VAL A 426 25.18 -5.77 -2.87
CA VAL A 426 25.71 -5.97 -4.22
C VAL A 426 24.80 -5.24 -5.19
N GLU A 427 25.22 -4.07 -5.70
CA GLU A 427 24.54 -3.39 -6.81
C GLU A 427 24.21 -4.40 -7.92
N LEU A 428 22.95 -4.42 -8.38
CA LEU A 428 22.33 -5.46 -9.22
C LEU A 428 23.34 -6.18 -10.15
N PRO A 429 23.90 -7.32 -9.71
CA PRO A 429 24.95 -8.00 -10.44
C PRO A 429 24.39 -8.68 -11.69
N ASP A 430 25.23 -8.83 -12.71
CA ASP A 430 24.87 -9.69 -13.84
C ASP A 430 24.87 -11.14 -13.35
N ILE A 431 23.69 -11.75 -13.28
CA ILE A 431 23.58 -13.18 -12.99
C ILE A 431 23.65 -13.93 -14.31
N GLU A 432 24.58 -14.87 -14.40
CA GLU A 432 24.73 -15.73 -15.57
C GLU A 432 24.49 -17.19 -15.19
N SER A 433 23.94 -17.96 -16.13
CA SER A 433 23.75 -19.40 -16.01
C SER A 433 24.51 -20.17 -17.10
N SER A 434 24.86 -21.42 -16.82
CA SER A 434 25.45 -22.33 -17.80
C SER A 434 25.06 -23.79 -17.57
N ALA A 435 25.13 -24.58 -18.64
CA ALA A 435 24.97 -26.03 -18.59
C ALA A 435 26.20 -26.73 -17.98
N THR A 436 27.37 -26.10 -18.05
CA THR A 436 28.65 -26.64 -17.56
C THR A 436 29.51 -25.52 -16.98
N LEU A 437 30.34 -25.81 -15.97
CA LEU A 437 31.26 -24.83 -15.38
C LEU A 437 32.17 -24.14 -16.41
N ASP A 438 32.61 -24.88 -17.42
CA ASP A 438 33.50 -24.38 -18.50
C ASP A 438 32.73 -23.93 -19.76
N GLY A 439 31.40 -23.79 -19.67
CA GLY A 439 30.52 -23.56 -20.81
C GLY A 439 30.38 -22.10 -21.23
N GLY A 440 29.53 -21.87 -22.24
CA GLY A 440 29.01 -20.54 -22.53
C GLY A 440 28.11 -20.10 -21.39
N TRP A 441 28.39 -18.93 -20.84
CA TRP A 441 27.59 -18.30 -19.78
C TRP A 441 26.59 -17.35 -20.42
N GLU A 442 25.32 -17.50 -20.07
CA GLU A 442 24.20 -16.70 -20.60
C GLU A 442 23.55 -15.90 -19.46
N PRO A 443 23.17 -14.62 -19.68
CA PRO A 443 22.47 -13.83 -18.67
C PRO A 443 21.15 -14.47 -18.24
N VAL A 444 20.84 -14.37 -16.94
CA VAL A 444 19.55 -14.70 -16.35
C VAL A 444 18.75 -13.40 -16.27
N ASP A 445 18.00 -13.11 -17.33
CA ASP A 445 17.13 -11.94 -17.42
C ASP A 445 15.73 -12.28 -16.90
N LEU A 446 15.62 -12.37 -15.57
CA LEU A 446 14.37 -12.64 -14.86
C LEU A 446 14.15 -11.58 -13.79
N PRO A 447 12.89 -11.24 -13.48
CA PRO A 447 12.58 -10.22 -12.49
C PRO A 447 13.12 -10.62 -11.12
N HIS A 448 13.76 -9.65 -10.46
CA HIS A 448 14.19 -9.75 -9.08
C HIS A 448 13.00 -9.47 -8.15
N ALA A 449 12.79 -10.33 -7.16
CA ALA A 449 11.89 -10.07 -6.06
C ALA A 449 12.69 -9.51 -4.87
N ASP A 450 12.14 -8.48 -4.22
CA ASP A 450 12.67 -7.94 -2.98
C ASP A 450 12.31 -8.85 -1.80
N HIS A 451 13.32 -9.37 -1.10
CA HIS A 451 13.18 -10.18 0.11
C HIS A 451 13.94 -9.59 1.30
N GLY A 452 13.78 -8.29 1.54
CA GLY A 452 14.38 -7.61 2.69
C GLY A 452 15.85 -7.28 2.45
N GLU A 453 16.77 -8.10 2.99
CA GLU A 453 18.23 -7.93 2.83
C GLU A 453 18.76 -8.41 1.48
N THR A 454 17.97 -9.22 0.79
CA THR A 454 18.40 -9.94 -0.40
C THR A 454 17.44 -9.70 -1.56
N TYR A 455 17.97 -9.79 -2.77
CA TYR A 455 17.18 -10.00 -3.96
C TYR A 455 17.06 -11.50 -4.23
N GLN A 456 15.87 -11.94 -4.65
CA GLN A 456 15.63 -13.30 -5.11
C GLN A 456 15.28 -13.34 -6.59
N ILE A 457 15.83 -14.30 -7.33
CA ILE A 457 15.40 -14.65 -8.69
C ILE A 457 14.90 -16.08 -8.68
N VAL A 458 13.66 -16.28 -9.14
CA VAL A 458 13.09 -17.61 -9.33
C VAL A 458 13.35 -18.06 -10.77
N VAL A 459 14.26 -19.01 -10.94
CA VAL A 459 14.60 -19.61 -12.23
C VAL A 459 13.82 -20.92 -12.38
N PRO A 460 13.01 -21.10 -13.44
CA PRO A 460 12.41 -22.39 -13.74
C PRO A 460 13.51 -23.45 -13.90
N ALA A 461 13.35 -24.61 -13.26
CA ALA A 461 14.24 -25.74 -13.47
C ALA A 461 13.90 -26.38 -14.82
N ASP A 462 14.53 -25.90 -15.89
CA ASP A 462 14.66 -26.63 -17.15
C ASP A 462 16.06 -27.30 -17.23
N GLU A 463 16.17 -28.38 -17.99
CA GLU A 463 17.37 -29.25 -17.98
C GLU A 463 18.74 -28.59 -18.33
N PRO A 464 18.86 -27.42 -19.01
CA PRO A 464 20.17 -26.86 -19.35
C PRO A 464 20.80 -25.90 -18.34
N ARG A 465 20.12 -25.44 -17.27
CA ARG A 465 20.69 -24.43 -16.34
C ARG A 465 21.15 -25.04 -15.02
N ARG A 466 22.40 -25.53 -14.99
CA ARG A 466 22.95 -26.28 -13.84
C ARG A 466 23.88 -25.47 -12.94
N PHE A 467 24.48 -24.42 -13.48
CA PHE A 467 25.45 -23.58 -12.78
C PHE A 467 25.04 -22.12 -12.87
N PHE A 468 25.24 -21.38 -11.78
CA PHE A 468 24.93 -19.96 -11.66
C PHE A 468 26.13 -19.22 -11.09
N ARG A 469 26.34 -17.97 -11.48
CA ARG A 469 27.38 -17.10 -10.88
C ARG A 469 26.93 -15.64 -10.85
N LEU A 470 27.47 -14.90 -9.89
CA LEU A 470 27.46 -13.43 -9.89
C LEU A 470 28.62 -12.94 -10.74
N ARG A 471 28.36 -11.95 -11.58
CA ARG A 471 29.39 -11.19 -12.28
C ARG A 471 29.27 -9.72 -11.89
N LYS A 472 30.40 -9.15 -11.48
CA LYS A 472 30.49 -7.70 -11.24
C LYS A 472 30.15 -6.97 -12.55
N VAL A 473 29.12 -6.14 -12.52
CA VAL A 473 28.80 -5.25 -13.63
C VAL A 473 30.01 -4.37 -13.85
N THR A 474 30.71 -4.61 -14.96
CA THR A 474 31.77 -3.70 -15.38
C THR A 474 31.06 -2.68 -16.25
N VAL A 475 30.66 -1.55 -15.68
CA VAL A 475 30.25 -0.41 -16.49
C VAL A 475 31.50 -0.01 -17.27
N THR A 476 31.62 -0.52 -18.51
CA THR A 476 32.48 0.13 -19.49
C THR A 476 31.85 1.49 -19.72
N GLU A 477 32.39 2.52 -19.08
CA GLU A 477 32.23 3.89 -19.56
C GLU A 477 32.64 3.88 -21.03
N GLY A 478 31.63 3.88 -21.91
CA GLY A 478 31.83 4.10 -23.33
C GLY A 478 32.29 5.55 -23.56
N PRO A 479 33.06 5.80 -24.63
CA PRO A 479 33.69 7.10 -24.88
C PRO A 479 32.71 8.27 -25.06
#